data_AF-A0A834D6Q9-F1
#
_entry.id   AF-A0A834D6Q9-F1
#
_cell.length_a   1.000
_cell.length_b   1.000
_cell.length_c   1.000
_cell.angle_alpha   90.00
_cell.angle_beta   90.00
_cell.angle_gamma   90.00
#
_symmetry.space_group_name_H-M   'P 1'
#
loop_
_entity.id
_entity.type
_entity.pdbx_description
1 polymer ?
#
loop_
_entity_poly.entity_id
_entity_poly.type
_entity_poly.pdbx_seq_one_letter_code
_entity_poly.pdbx_strand_id
1 'polypeptide(L)'
;MGFVEEYKVECEAVSNRLKKLSGHHKGMREDPEKLEAIVDWPRPETLKAVRGFLGLIGYYRRFIKNYGSIAAALTTLLKKNNFKWDDTAEIAFERLKEALTQPPVWALPNFYKSFLIECDASGKGVRAILMQ
;
A
#
# COMPACT_ATOMS: atom_id res chain seq x y z
N MET A 1 32.76 -15.43 3.69
CA MET A 1 33.18 -14.53 2.60
C MET A 1 32.35 -14.91 1.38
N GLY A 2 31.10 -14.44 1.31
CA GLY A 2 30.20 -14.70 0.19
C GLY A 2 30.30 -13.55 -0.78
N PHE A 3 30.75 -13.83 -2.00
CA PHE A 3 30.80 -12.87 -3.09
C PHE A 3 29.37 -12.44 -3.43
N VAL A 4 29.03 -11.18 -3.12
CA VAL A 4 27.88 -10.52 -3.73
C VAL A 4 28.41 -9.94 -5.03
N GLU A 5 28.17 -10.61 -6.15
CA GLU A 5 28.45 -10.04 -7.46
C GLU A 5 27.43 -8.94 -7.75
N GLU A 6 27.92 -7.70 -7.73
CA GLU A 6 27.18 -6.49 -8.02
C GLU A 6 26.95 -6.39 -9.54
N TYR A 7 25.86 -6.98 -10.05
CA TYR A 7 25.50 -6.86 -11.46
C TYR A 7 24.70 -5.59 -11.71
N LYS A 8 25.37 -4.56 -12.24
CA LYS A 8 24.76 -3.34 -12.75
C LYS A 8 24.08 -3.62 -14.09
N VAL A 9 22.81 -4.05 -14.05
CA VAL A 9 22.01 -4.25 -15.27
C VAL A 9 21.38 -2.92 -15.69
N GLU A 10 21.92 -2.29 -16.73
CA GLU A 10 21.24 -1.18 -17.42
C GLU A 10 20.06 -1.73 -18.23
N CYS A 11 18.83 -1.32 -17.88
CA CYS A 11 17.60 -1.94 -18.37
C CYS A 11 16.74 -0.92 -19.14
N GLU A 12 17.00 -0.77 -20.43
CA GLU A 12 16.29 0.18 -21.32
C GLU A 12 14.84 -0.27 -21.63
N ALA A 13 14.58 -1.59 -21.58
CA ALA A 13 13.28 -2.19 -21.95
C ALA A 13 12.15 -1.96 -20.92
N VAL A 14 12.49 -1.76 -19.63
CA VAL A 14 11.49 -1.53 -18.55
C VAL A 14 10.84 -0.14 -18.69
N SER A 15 11.60 0.83 -19.21
CA SER A 15 11.19 2.23 -19.37
C SER A 15 9.96 2.39 -20.28
N ASN A 16 9.92 1.68 -21.42
CA ASN A 16 8.86 1.86 -22.41
C ASN A 16 7.51 1.24 -22.01
N ARG A 17 7.51 0.20 -21.16
CA ARG A 17 6.28 -0.46 -20.70
C ARG A 17 5.62 0.29 -19.54
N LEU A 18 6.41 0.95 -18.68
CA LEU A 18 5.90 1.77 -17.58
C LEU A 18 5.33 3.11 -18.07
N LYS A 19 5.94 3.73 -19.09
CA LYS A 19 5.42 4.96 -19.72
C LYS A 19 3.98 4.82 -20.25
N LYS A 20 3.59 3.62 -20.70
CA LYS A 20 2.24 3.33 -21.21
C LYS A 20 1.19 3.22 -20.10
N LEU A 21 1.61 3.00 -18.85
CA LEU A 21 0.73 2.95 -17.67
C LEU A 21 0.63 4.30 -16.96
N SER A 22 1.65 5.16 -17.05
CA SER A 22 1.74 6.45 -16.38
C SER A 22 1.34 7.61 -17.30
N GLY A 23 0.08 7.65 -17.73
CA GLY A 23 -0.42 8.66 -18.66
C GLY A 23 -0.12 10.12 -18.29
N HIS A 24 0.25 10.47 -17.06
CA HIS A 24 0.54 11.85 -16.64
C HIS A 24 1.85 11.96 -15.84
N HIS A 25 2.65 12.99 -16.16
CA HIS A 25 3.94 13.35 -15.55
C HIS A 25 3.92 13.69 -14.03
N LYS A 26 2.83 13.36 -13.31
CA LYS A 26 2.54 13.88 -11.96
C LYS A 26 2.16 12.77 -10.98
N GLY A 27 3.06 11.81 -10.76
CA GLY A 27 2.83 10.73 -9.79
C GLY A 27 1.72 9.77 -10.22
N MET A 28 1.74 8.53 -9.73
CA MET A 28 0.57 7.65 -9.90
C MET A 28 -0.39 7.97 -8.76
N ARG A 29 -1.16 9.05 -8.89
CA ARG A 29 -2.22 9.31 -7.92
C ARG A 29 -3.35 8.31 -8.18
N GLU A 30 -3.84 7.69 -7.12
CA GLU A 30 -5.08 6.90 -7.20
C GLU A 30 -6.20 7.77 -7.73
N ASP A 31 -7.15 7.14 -8.43
CA ASP A 31 -8.32 7.83 -8.96
C ASP A 31 -9.03 8.56 -7.81
N PRO A 32 -9.19 9.89 -7.87
CA PRO A 32 -9.77 10.66 -6.77
C PRO A 32 -11.16 10.17 -6.39
N GLU A 33 -11.94 9.67 -7.36
CA GLU A 33 -13.25 9.06 -7.16
C GLU A 33 -13.19 7.80 -6.26
N LYS A 34 -12.13 6.98 -6.37
CA LYS A 34 -11.93 5.82 -5.49
C LYS A 34 -11.55 6.24 -4.08
N LEU A 35 -10.79 7.33 -3.95
CA LEU A 35 -10.43 7.88 -2.64
C LEU A 35 -11.64 8.52 -1.97
N GLU A 36 -12.46 9.28 -2.71
CA GLU A 36 -13.73 9.85 -2.23
C GLU A 36 -14.66 8.75 -1.73
N ALA A 37 -14.82 7.64 -2.45
CA ALA A 37 -15.63 6.51 -2.01
C ALA A 37 -15.14 5.89 -0.67
N ILE A 38 -13.85 6.00 -0.34
CA ILE A 38 -13.29 5.54 0.94
C ILE A 38 -13.52 6.59 2.03
N VAL A 39 -13.42 7.87 1.70
CA VAL A 39 -13.72 8.98 2.64
C VAL A 39 -15.20 9.01 3.02
N ASP A 40 -16.08 8.74 2.05
CA ASP A 40 -17.52 8.68 2.26
C ASP A 40 -17.99 7.30 2.72
N TRP A 41 -17.04 6.38 3.00
CA TRP A 41 -17.37 5.05 3.44
C TRP A 41 -18.19 5.11 4.74
N PRO A 42 -19.40 4.52 4.78
CA PRO A 42 -20.27 4.63 5.93
C PRO A 42 -19.71 3.84 7.12
N ARG A 43 -20.00 4.31 8.33
CA ARG A 43 -19.62 3.61 9.57
C ARG A 43 -20.12 2.15 9.51
N PRO A 44 -19.22 1.16 9.64
CA PRO A 44 -19.61 -0.25 9.51
C PRO A 44 -20.32 -0.75 10.77
N GLU A 45 -21.60 -1.08 10.64
CA GLU A 45 -22.46 -1.57 11.74
C GLU A 45 -22.39 -3.09 11.96
N THR A 46 -21.72 -3.82 11.06
CA THR A 46 -21.64 -5.28 11.11
C THR A 46 -20.22 -5.79 10.99
N LEU A 47 -19.95 -6.96 11.56
CA LEU A 47 -18.68 -7.68 11.40
C LEU A 47 -18.29 -7.89 9.93
N LYS A 48 -19.28 -8.11 9.05
CA LYS A 48 -19.05 -8.28 7.62
C LYS A 48 -18.57 -6.97 6.99
N ALA A 49 -19.19 -5.85 7.35
CA ALA A 49 -18.80 -4.53 6.89
C ALA A 49 -17.38 -4.15 7.37
N VAL A 50 -17.04 -4.44 8.63
CA VAL A 50 -15.67 -4.22 9.16
C VAL A 50 -14.63 -5.04 8.40
N ARG A 51 -14.92 -6.32 8.10
CA ARG A 51 -14.03 -7.16 7.29
C ARG A 51 -13.87 -6.63 5.87
N GLY A 52 -14.95 -6.17 5.25
CA GLY A 52 -14.92 -5.57 3.92
C GLY A 52 -14.04 -4.32 3.88
N PHE A 53 -14.23 -3.42 4.86
CA PHE A 53 -13.41 -2.22 5.01
C PHE A 53 -11.93 -2.57 5.21
N LEU A 54 -11.59 -3.43 6.17
CA LEU A 54 -10.20 -3.85 6.42
C LEU A 54 -9.57 -4.57 5.22
N GLY A 55 -10.35 -5.30 4.43
CA GLY A 55 -9.90 -5.92 3.19
C GLY A 55 -9.48 -4.88 2.15
N LEU A 56 -10.31 -3.85 1.96
CA LEU A 56 -10.02 -2.75 1.04
C LEU A 56 -8.83 -1.90 1.52
N ILE A 57 -8.88 -1.41 2.76
CA ILE A 57 -7.80 -0.58 3.32
C ILE A 57 -6.49 -1.37 3.41
N GLY A 58 -6.56 -2.68 3.60
CA GLY A 58 -5.40 -3.57 3.59
C GLY A 58 -4.60 -3.54 2.29
N TYR A 59 -5.22 -3.23 1.15
CA TYR A 59 -4.52 -2.99 -0.12
C TYR A 59 -3.52 -1.82 -0.01
N TYR A 60 -3.94 -0.76 0.68
CA TYR A 60 -3.19 0.47 0.87
C TYR A 60 -2.24 0.46 2.08
N ARG A 61 -2.14 -0.66 2.81
CA ARG A 61 -1.35 -0.79 4.05
C ARG A 61 0.09 -0.26 3.97
N ARG A 62 0.70 -0.34 2.79
CA ARG A 62 2.09 0.08 2.53
C ARG A 62 2.27 1.61 2.51
N PHE A 63 1.17 2.34 2.33
CA PHE A 63 1.13 3.79 2.24
C PHE A 63 0.64 4.45 3.53
N ILE A 64 0.02 3.68 4.41
CA ILE A 64 -0.47 4.13 5.71
C ILE A 64 0.61 3.92 6.77
N LYS A 65 1.17 5.00 7.29
CA LYS A 65 2.12 4.94 8.40
C LYS A 65 1.44 4.35 9.63
N ASN A 66 2.12 3.41 10.32
CA ASN A 66 1.60 2.72 11.50
C ASN A 66 0.27 1.97 11.27
N TYR A 67 -0.02 1.53 10.03
CA TYR A 67 -1.25 0.80 9.68
C TYR A 67 -1.59 -0.30 10.69
N GLY A 68 -0.63 -1.15 11.03
CA GLY A 68 -0.85 -2.28 11.94
C GLY A 68 -1.40 -1.86 13.30
N SER A 69 -0.89 -0.77 13.87
CA SER A 69 -1.34 -0.26 15.17
C SER A 69 -2.73 0.35 15.10
N ILE A 70 -3.07 1.03 14.01
CA ILE A 70 -4.39 1.65 13.83
C ILE A 70 -5.44 0.56 13.55
N ALA A 71 -5.16 -0.33 12.59
CA ALA A 71 -6.03 -1.44 12.24
C ALA A 71 -6.21 -2.45 13.39
N ALA A 72 -5.30 -2.51 14.37
CA ALA A 72 -5.40 -3.38 15.53
C ALA A 72 -6.72 -3.18 16.31
N ALA A 73 -7.18 -1.94 16.45
CA ALA A 73 -8.46 -1.62 17.10
C ALA A 73 -9.64 -2.28 16.36
N LEU A 74 -9.69 -2.14 15.03
CA LEU A 74 -10.73 -2.74 14.19
C LEU A 74 -10.62 -4.27 14.09
N THR A 75 -9.40 -4.82 14.03
CA THR A 75 -9.21 -6.29 14.04
C THR A 75 -9.61 -6.93 15.36
N THR A 76 -9.54 -6.19 16.47
CA THR A 76 -10.00 -6.67 17.78
C THR A 76 -11.52 -6.88 17.79
N LEU A 77 -12.28 -6.06 17.06
CA LEU A 77 -13.72 -6.25 16.87
C LEU A 77 -14.06 -7.56 16.16
N LEU A 78 -13.15 -8.08 15.32
CA LEU A 78 -13.37 -9.31 14.55
C LEU A 78 -13.22 -10.59 15.38
N LYS A 79 -12.76 -10.48 16.64
CA LYS A 79 -12.65 -11.63 17.56
C LYS A 79 -14.05 -12.14 17.94
N LYS A 80 -14.12 -13.43 18.30
CA LYS A 80 -15.40 -14.11 18.61
C LYS A 80 -16.15 -13.39 19.73
N ASN A 81 -17.43 -13.08 19.52
CA ASN A 81 -18.30 -12.34 20.45
C ASN A 81 -17.77 -10.98 20.94
N ASN A 82 -16.89 -10.33 20.18
CA ASN A 82 -16.24 -9.09 20.60
C ASN A 82 -16.66 -7.85 19.77
N PHE A 83 -17.76 -7.97 19.02
CA PHE A 83 -18.24 -6.85 18.20
C PHE A 83 -18.94 -5.82 19.10
N LYS A 84 -18.16 -4.85 19.55
CA LYS A 84 -18.66 -3.65 20.22
C LYS A 84 -17.96 -2.46 19.61
N TRP A 85 -18.69 -1.65 18.87
CA TRP A 85 -18.13 -0.42 18.33
C TRP A 85 -17.95 0.60 19.46
N ASP A 86 -16.70 0.91 19.78
CA ASP A 86 -16.31 1.87 20.81
C ASP A 86 -15.59 3.07 20.19
N ASP A 87 -15.26 4.06 21.02
CA ASP A 87 -14.55 5.26 20.58
C ASP A 87 -13.18 4.93 19.98
N THR A 88 -12.54 3.84 20.42
CA THR A 88 -11.24 3.42 19.87
C THR A 88 -11.37 2.90 18.44
N ALA A 89 -12.45 2.18 18.14
CA ALA A 89 -12.80 1.74 16.81
C ALA A 89 -13.17 2.91 15.90
N GLU A 90 -13.94 3.88 16.40
CA GLU A 90 -14.29 5.11 15.65
C GLU A 90 -13.03 5.90 15.29
N ILE A 91 -12.16 6.16 16.26
CA ILE A 91 -10.88 6.86 16.05
C ILE A 91 -10.01 6.10 15.04
N ALA A 92 -9.95 4.77 15.13
CA ALA A 92 -9.18 3.97 14.19
C ALA A 92 -9.76 4.00 12.76
N PHE A 93 -11.08 3.97 12.63
CA PHE A 93 -11.78 4.06 11.36
C PHE A 93 -11.49 5.41 10.66
N GLU A 94 -11.69 6.52 11.37
CA GLU A 94 -11.44 7.85 10.82
C GLU A 94 -9.96 8.09 10.50
N ARG A 95 -9.04 7.64 11.37
CA ARG A 95 -7.60 7.73 11.08
C ARG A 95 -7.18 6.97 9.82
N LEU A 96 -7.80 5.83 9.54
CA LEU A 96 -7.51 5.08 8.31
C LEU A 96 -8.02 5.81 7.06
N LYS A 97 -9.18 6.48 7.16
CA LYS A 97 -9.72 7.32 6.08
C LYS A 97 -8.82 8.53 5.84
N GLU A 98 -8.44 9.25 6.89
CA GLU A 98 -7.52 10.39 6.82
C GLU A 98 -6.14 10.01 6.25
N ALA A 99 -5.60 8.86 6.65
CA ALA A 99 -4.30 8.41 6.13
C ALA A 99 -4.31 8.17 4.61
N LEU A 100 -5.49 7.93 4.03
CA LEU A 100 -5.67 7.74 2.59
C LEU A 100 -5.96 9.03 1.82
N THR A 101 -6.37 10.11 2.51
CA THR A 101 -6.48 11.44 1.89
C THR A 101 -5.13 12.16 1.84
N GLN A 102 -4.18 11.76 2.70
CA GLN A 102 -2.78 12.20 2.65
C GLN A 102 -1.81 11.09 2.22
N PRO A 103 -2.05 10.39 1.10
CA PRO A 103 -1.12 9.37 0.68
C PRO A 103 0.18 10.06 0.26
N PRO A 104 1.35 9.52 0.63
CA PRO A 104 2.58 9.93 -0.02
C PRO A 104 2.36 9.71 -1.51
N VAL A 105 2.52 10.78 -2.31
CA VAL A 105 2.42 10.71 -3.78
C VAL A 105 3.12 9.44 -4.20
N TRP A 106 2.40 8.53 -4.87
CA TRP A 106 3.01 7.28 -5.31
C TRP A 106 4.13 7.68 -6.24
N ALA A 107 5.36 7.65 -5.71
CA ALA A 107 6.48 8.25 -6.36
C ALA A 107 6.66 7.47 -7.66
N LEU A 108 6.38 8.13 -8.78
CA LEU A 108 6.67 7.52 -10.06
C LEU A 108 8.18 7.26 -10.09
N PRO A 109 8.60 6.11 -10.62
CA PRO A 109 9.98 5.89 -11.00
C PRO A 109 10.51 7.13 -11.73
N ASN A 110 11.51 7.81 -11.16
CA ASN A 110 12.19 8.88 -11.86
C ASN A 110 13.13 8.20 -12.87
N PHE A 111 12.69 8.08 -14.11
CA PHE A 111 13.46 7.46 -15.19
C PHE A 111 14.75 8.21 -15.57
N TYR A 112 14.98 9.41 -15.03
CA TYR A 112 16.24 10.13 -15.17
C TYR A 112 17.25 9.78 -14.05
N LYS A 113 16.85 8.99 -13.05
CA LYS A 113 17.73 8.45 -12.02
C LYS A 113 18.03 6.98 -12.32
N SER A 114 19.19 6.51 -11.89
CA SER A 114 19.54 5.10 -11.95
C SER A 114 18.67 4.29 -10.99
N PHE A 115 18.18 3.14 -11.46
CA PHE A 115 17.55 2.15 -10.60
C PHE A 115 18.59 1.16 -10.11
N LEU A 116 18.51 0.78 -8.84
CA LEU A 116 19.25 -0.36 -8.29
C LEU A 116 18.30 -1.55 -8.22
N ILE A 117 18.74 -2.69 -8.75
CA ILE A 117 18.03 -3.96 -8.60
C ILE A 117 18.90 -4.87 -7.74
N GLU A 118 18.43 -5.17 -6.53
CA GLU A 118 19.02 -6.18 -5.69
C GLU A 118 18.27 -7.50 -5.90
N CYS A 119 18.98 -8.53 -6.37
CA CYS A 119 18.43 -9.86 -6.59
C CYS A 119 19.05 -10.85 -5.61
N ASP A 120 18.21 -11.68 -5.00
CA ASP A 120 18.63 -12.87 -4.25
C ASP A 120 17.95 -14.10 -4.86
N ALA A 121 18.71 -15.18 -5.02
CA ALA A 121 18.24 -16.41 -5.65
C ALA A 121 18.65 -17.62 -4.81
N SER A 122 17.72 -18.55 -4.65
CA SER A 122 17.96 -19.87 -4.05
C SER A 122 17.42 -20.95 -4.97
N GLY A 123 17.76 -22.22 -4.71
CA GLY A 123 17.20 -23.35 -5.46
C GLY A 123 15.67 -23.48 -5.44
N LYS A 124 14.97 -22.67 -4.63
CA LYS A 124 13.50 -22.65 -4.51
C LYS A 124 12.85 -21.43 -5.16
N GLY A 125 13.61 -20.40 -5.54
CA GLY A 125 13.04 -19.19 -6.12
C GLY A 125 13.97 -17.98 -6.14
N VAL A 126 13.54 -16.95 -6.87
CA VAL A 126 14.25 -15.68 -7.07
C VAL A 126 13.42 -14.55 -6.46
N ARG A 127 14.08 -13.59 -5.83
CA ARG A 127 13.50 -12.34 -5.35
C ARG A 127 14.32 -11.18 -5.90
N ALA A 128 13.64 -10.11 -6.29
CA ALA A 128 14.27 -8.88 -6.72
C ALA A 128 13.60 -7.69 -6.02
N ILE A 129 14.41 -6.72 -5.61
CA ILE A 129 13.96 -5.44 -5.06
C ILE A 129 14.46 -4.34 -5.99
N LEU A 130 13.54 -3.48 -6.44
CA LEU A 130 13.85 -2.29 -7.24
C LEU A 130 13.87 -1.07 -6.31
N MET A 131 14.98 -0.34 -6.28
CA MET A 131 15.17 0.86 -5.46
C MET A 131 15.54 2.08 -6.33
N GLN A 132 15.17 3.28 -5.86
CA GLN A 132 15.47 4.59 -6.48
C GLN A 132 15.52 5.70 -5.42
#